data_AF-A0A962SPF4-F1
#
_entry.id   AF-A0A962SPF4-F1
#
_cell.length_a   1.000
_cell.length_b   1.000
_cell.length_c   1.000
_cell.angle_alpha   90.00
_cell.angle_beta   90.00
_cell.angle_gamma   90.00
#
_symmetry.space_group_name_H-M   'P 1'
#
loop_
_entity.id
_entity.type
_entity.pdbx_description
1 polymer ?
#
loop_
_entity_poly.entity_id
_entity_poly.type
_entity_poly.pdbx_seq_one_letter_code
_entity_poly.pdbx_strand_id
1 'polypeptide(L)'
;MVDEQFSPGQRWISDTEPGLGLGTLLSSDNRHVTLSFPASSEQRTYAVGNAPLTRVRFASGDWVESRSGALFRIASVQERQGLIVYFGTWEDGCQASLEEVELSSSMQFNRPQDRLFSGQLDMPHRFDLRYTTLAHRQRLEHSSIKGLGGARTALLPHQLYIAHEVSRRA
;
A
#
# COMPACT_ATOMS: atom_id res chain seq x y z
N MET A 1 23.82 1.90 26.60
CA MET A 1 22.43 1.43 26.51
C MET A 1 22.08 1.54 25.03
N VAL A 2 22.06 0.41 24.32
CA VAL A 2 21.83 0.40 22.87
C VAL A 2 20.34 0.60 22.66
N ASP A 3 19.97 1.59 21.86
CA ASP A 3 18.60 2.03 21.63
C ASP A 3 17.67 0.85 21.30
N GLU A 4 16.65 0.64 22.12
CA GLU A 4 15.59 -0.38 21.98
C GLU A 4 14.71 -0.21 20.71
N GLN A 5 15.13 0.61 19.74
CA GLN A 5 14.23 1.09 18.69
C GLN A 5 14.21 0.22 17.44
N PHE A 6 15.28 -0.54 17.16
CA PHE A 6 15.43 -1.33 15.94
C PHE A 6 15.91 -2.76 16.22
N SER A 7 14.99 -3.72 16.14
CA SER A 7 15.27 -5.15 16.33
C SER A 7 15.13 -5.91 15.00
N PRO A 8 16.06 -6.82 14.65
CA PRO A 8 15.94 -7.65 13.46
C PRO A 8 14.63 -8.42 13.42
N GLY A 9 13.95 -8.40 12.28
CA GLY A 9 12.62 -9.00 12.10
C GLY A 9 11.46 -7.98 12.14
N GLN A 10 11.68 -6.77 12.65
CA GLN A 10 10.65 -5.74 12.67
C GLN A 10 10.20 -5.32 11.27
N ARG A 11 8.92 -4.93 11.14
CA ARG A 11 8.35 -4.45 9.87
C ARG A 11 8.22 -2.93 9.81
N TRP A 12 8.70 -2.34 8.72
CA TRP A 12 8.83 -0.89 8.54
C TRP A 12 8.51 -0.48 7.10
N ILE A 13 8.03 0.74 6.91
CA ILE A 13 7.84 1.36 5.59
C ILE A 13 8.79 2.55 5.42
N SER A 14 9.16 2.83 4.18
CA SER A 14 9.90 4.05 3.81
C SER A 14 8.91 5.16 3.45
N ASP A 15 8.95 6.26 4.18
CA ASP A 15 8.04 7.40 3.97
C ASP A 15 8.39 8.16 2.68
N THR A 16 9.65 8.11 2.25
CA THR A 16 10.13 8.74 1.02
C THR A 16 9.91 7.86 -0.22
N GLU A 17 9.84 6.54 -0.05
CA GLU A 17 9.74 5.57 -1.13
C GLU A 17 8.57 4.58 -0.91
N PRO A 18 7.30 5.05 -0.94
CA PRO A 18 6.14 4.20 -0.66
C PRO A 18 5.96 3.04 -1.67
N GLY A 19 6.58 3.13 -2.84
CA GLY A 19 6.58 2.06 -3.85
C GLY A 19 7.36 0.80 -3.45
N LEU A 20 8.19 0.85 -2.40
CA LEU A 20 8.95 -0.32 -1.92
C LEU A 20 8.09 -1.31 -1.11
N GLY A 21 6.93 -0.87 -0.60
CA GLY A 21 6.05 -1.70 0.24
C GLY A 21 6.62 -1.96 1.64
N LEU A 22 6.29 -3.11 2.22
CA LEU A 22 6.67 -3.45 3.59
C LEU A 22 8.08 -4.05 3.66
N GLY A 23 8.98 -3.33 4.33
CA GLY A 23 10.33 -3.77 4.61
C GLY A 23 10.45 -4.61 5.88
N THR A 24 11.37 -5.56 5.89
CA THR A 24 11.82 -6.29 7.10
C THR A 24 13.21 -5.80 7.48
N LEU A 25 13.39 -5.46 8.76
CA LEU A 25 14.68 -5.07 9.29
C LEU A 25 15.61 -6.29 9.34
N LEU A 26 16.74 -6.22 8.61
CA LEU A 26 17.75 -7.27 8.58
C LEU A 26 18.78 -7.08 9.69
N SER A 27 19.30 -5.87 9.80
CA SER A 27 20.31 -5.50 10.79
C SER A 27 20.23 -4.01 11.12
N SER A 28 20.63 -3.69 12.35
CA SER A 28 20.78 -2.33 12.85
C SER A 28 22.14 -2.21 13.53
N ASP A 29 22.84 -1.12 13.26
CA ASP A 29 24.01 -0.66 14.00
C ASP A 29 23.76 0.76 14.52
N ASN A 30 24.74 1.35 15.22
CA ASN A 30 24.57 2.68 15.82
C ASN A 30 24.43 3.83 14.80
N ARG A 31 24.72 3.60 13.52
CA ARG A 31 24.72 4.60 12.46
C ARG A 31 23.74 4.28 11.34
N HIS A 32 23.51 3.01 11.05
CA HIS A 32 22.75 2.54 9.90
C HIS A 32 21.78 1.43 10.28
N VAL A 33 20.65 1.42 9.57
CA VAL A 33 19.65 0.35 9.61
C VAL A 33 19.45 -0.17 8.19
N THR A 34 19.50 -1.49 8.02
CA THR A 34 19.33 -2.14 6.72
C THR A 34 18.01 -2.88 6.68
N LEU A 35 17.18 -2.55 5.69
CA LEU A 35 15.88 -3.14 5.43
C LEU A 35 15.90 -3.90 4.10
N SER A 36 15.23 -5.05 4.10
CA SER A 36 14.89 -5.79 2.88
C SER A 36 13.44 -5.51 2.53
N PHE A 37 13.16 -5.14 1.29
CA PHE A 37 11.82 -4.92 0.74
C PHE A 37 11.48 -6.05 -0.24
N PRO A 38 10.78 -7.11 0.22
CA PRO A 38 10.55 -8.29 -0.62
C PRO A 38 9.66 -8.02 -1.82
N ALA A 39 8.76 -7.03 -1.73
CA ALA A 39 7.84 -6.68 -2.81
C ALA A 39 8.57 -6.08 -4.03
N SER A 40 9.61 -5.27 -3.82
CA SER A 40 10.45 -4.70 -4.88
C SER A 40 11.74 -5.49 -5.12
N SER A 41 12.04 -6.51 -4.29
CA SER A 41 13.31 -7.24 -4.29
C SER A 41 14.54 -6.33 -4.09
N GLU A 42 14.36 -5.27 -3.31
CA GLU A 42 15.41 -4.28 -3.05
C GLU A 42 15.84 -4.29 -1.59
N GLN A 43 17.09 -3.89 -1.35
CA GLN A 43 17.59 -3.57 -0.01
C GLN A 43 17.91 -2.08 0.07
N ARG A 44 17.64 -1.48 1.23
CA ARG A 44 17.98 -0.09 1.52
C ARG A 44 18.65 0.00 2.87
N THR A 45 19.64 0.89 2.94
CA THR A 45 20.34 1.23 4.17
C THR A 45 20.08 2.70 4.46
N TYR A 46 19.56 3.00 5.64
CA TYR A 46 19.24 4.36 6.10
C TYR A 46 20.10 4.71 7.30
N ALA A 47 20.41 6.00 7.48
CA ALA A 47 21.11 6.48 8.66
C ALA A 47 20.12 6.63 9.84
N VAL A 48 20.42 6.02 10.99
CA VAL A 48 19.50 5.93 12.15
C VAL A 48 18.99 7.30 12.61
N GLY A 49 19.88 8.32 12.65
CA GLY A 49 19.54 9.65 13.16
C GLY A 49 18.54 10.47 12.32
N ASN A 50 18.25 10.06 11.09
CA ASN A 50 17.29 10.73 10.22
C ASN A 50 16.61 9.75 9.25
N ALA A 51 16.36 8.52 9.70
CA ALA A 51 15.74 7.51 8.87
C ALA A 51 14.26 7.87 8.65
N PRO A 52 13.80 8.08 7.40
CA PRO A 52 12.39 8.35 7.10
C PRO A 52 11.60 7.04 7.12
N LEU A 53 11.63 6.35 8.26
CA LEU A 53 11.07 5.03 8.45
C LEU A 53 9.94 5.09 9.48
N THR A 54 8.79 4.53 9.12
CA THR A 54 7.65 4.37 10.02
C THR A 54 7.46 2.89 10.37
N ARG A 55 7.43 2.57 11.67
CA ARG A 55 7.20 1.19 12.15
C ARG A 55 5.74 0.82 11.91
N VAL A 56 5.50 -0.31 11.24
CA VAL A 56 4.15 -0.79 10.99
C VAL A 56 3.67 -1.60 12.18
N ARG A 57 2.50 -1.23 12.70
CA ARG A 57 1.82 -1.92 13.79
C ARG A 57 0.33 -1.99 13.49
N PHE A 58 -0.25 -3.17 13.63
CA PHE A 58 -1.69 -3.38 13.49
C PHE A 58 -2.38 -3.45 14.84
N ALA A 59 -3.66 -3.09 14.89
CA ALA A 59 -4.46 -3.12 16.10
C ALA A 59 -5.36 -4.36 16.16
N SER A 60 -5.85 -4.67 17.37
CA SER A 60 -6.93 -5.65 17.53
C SER A 60 -8.16 -5.22 16.71
N GLY A 61 -8.71 -6.13 15.93
CA GLY A 61 -9.84 -5.90 15.03
C GLY A 61 -9.44 -5.76 13.56
N ASP A 62 -8.17 -5.51 13.27
CA ASP A 62 -7.69 -5.42 11.88
C ASP A 62 -7.61 -6.78 11.19
N TRP A 63 -7.82 -6.74 9.88
CA TRP A 63 -7.55 -7.85 8.97
C TRP A 63 -6.19 -7.65 8.31
N VAL A 64 -5.34 -8.66 8.41
CA VAL A 64 -4.01 -8.70 7.81
C VAL A 64 -3.85 -9.96 6.98
N GLU A 65 -3.07 -9.88 5.92
CA GLU A 65 -2.68 -10.99 5.06
C GLU A 65 -1.32 -11.54 5.49
N SER A 66 -1.20 -12.86 5.58
CA SER A 66 0.08 -13.53 5.80
C SER A 66 0.88 -13.66 4.50
N ARG A 67 2.14 -14.07 4.59
CA ARG A 67 3.01 -14.33 3.43
C ARG A 67 2.43 -15.40 2.49
N SER A 68 1.58 -16.30 2.98
CA SER A 68 0.91 -17.32 2.16
C SER A 68 -0.34 -16.79 1.44
N GLY A 69 -0.74 -15.55 1.69
CA GLY A 69 -1.95 -14.95 1.12
C GLY A 69 -3.22 -15.20 1.94
N ALA A 70 -3.12 -15.86 3.10
CA ALA A 70 -4.26 -16.13 3.97
C ALA A 70 -4.63 -14.91 4.80
N LEU A 71 -5.93 -14.64 4.94
CA LEU A 71 -6.45 -13.56 5.78
C LEU A 71 -6.47 -13.98 7.26
N PHE A 72 -5.99 -13.09 8.11
CA PHE A 72 -5.90 -13.25 9.55
C PHE A 72 -6.56 -12.07 10.26
N ARG A 73 -7.47 -12.35 11.17
CA ARG A 73 -8.14 -11.35 11.99
C ARG A 73 -7.45 -11.25 13.34
N ILE A 74 -6.93 -10.07 13.66
CA ILE A 74 -6.21 -9.84 14.91
C ILE A 74 -7.21 -9.70 16.05
N ALA A 75 -7.07 -10.52 17.09
CA ALA A 75 -7.84 -10.44 18.33
C ALA A 75 -7.05 -9.73 19.45
N SER A 76 -5.75 -10.02 19.56
CA SER A 76 -4.85 -9.34 20.49
C SER A 76 -3.43 -9.24 19.95
N VAL A 77 -2.65 -8.33 20.52
CA VAL A 77 -1.28 -8.02 20.10
C VAL A 77 -0.38 -8.12 21.32
N GLN A 78 0.75 -8.82 21.21
CA GLN A 78 1.79 -8.89 22.24
C GLN A 78 3.14 -8.54 21.64
N GLU A 79 3.94 -7.75 22.36
CA GLU A 79 5.34 -7.51 21.99
C GLU A 79 6.26 -8.40 22.84
N ARG A 80 7.13 -9.16 22.18
CA ARG A 80 8.11 -10.06 22.80
C ARG A 80 9.47 -9.76 22.21
N GLN A 81 10.43 -9.38 23.06
CA GLN A 81 11.81 -9.07 22.65
C GLN A 81 11.90 -8.03 21.51
N GLY A 82 11.01 -7.02 21.52
CA GLY A 82 10.95 -5.97 20.48
C GLY A 82 10.27 -6.39 19.19
N LEU A 83 9.76 -7.62 19.09
CA LEU A 83 8.97 -8.13 17.96
C LEU A 83 7.49 -8.26 18.32
N ILE A 84 6.63 -8.01 17.34
CA ILE A 84 5.17 -8.11 17.53
C ILE A 84 4.66 -9.49 17.12
N VAL A 85 3.88 -10.11 18.01
CA VAL A 85 3.13 -11.34 17.76
C VAL A 85 1.64 -11.02 17.83
N TYR A 86 0.94 -11.29 16.74
CA TYR A 86 -0.50 -11.10 16.61
C TYR A 86 -1.21 -12.42 16.95
N PHE A 87 -2.18 -12.38 17.85
CA PHE A 87 -3.04 -13.54 18.16
C PHE A 87 -4.43 -13.30 17.61
N GLY A 88 -5.02 -14.32 17.00
CA GLY A 88 -6.21 -14.12 16.19
C GLY A 88 -6.74 -15.39 15.57
N THR A 89 -7.58 -15.22 14.56
CA THR A 89 -8.21 -16.31 13.82
C THR A 89 -7.92 -16.17 12.34
N TRP A 90 -7.53 -17.28 11.70
CA TRP A 90 -7.49 -17.38 10.24
C TRP A 90 -8.90 -17.35 9.64
N GLU A 91 -8.99 -17.18 8.32
CA GLU A 91 -10.24 -17.27 7.56
C GLU A 91 -10.97 -18.60 7.78
N ASP A 92 -10.23 -19.70 7.98
CA ASP A 92 -10.76 -21.03 8.30
C ASP A 92 -11.36 -21.14 9.73
N GLY A 93 -11.30 -20.07 10.53
CA GLY A 93 -11.78 -20.02 11.91
C GLY A 93 -10.82 -20.57 12.96
N CYS A 94 -9.70 -21.16 12.54
CA CYS A 94 -8.66 -21.67 13.44
C CYS A 94 -7.94 -20.52 14.16
N GLN A 95 -7.86 -20.63 15.50
CA GLN A 95 -7.04 -19.72 16.30
C GLN A 95 -5.56 -20.00 16.12
N ALA A 96 -4.77 -18.96 15.90
CA ALA A 96 -3.34 -19.06 15.76
C ALA A 96 -2.64 -17.76 16.19
N SER A 97 -1.32 -17.84 16.26
CA SER A 97 -0.45 -16.68 16.33
C SER A 97 0.20 -16.43 14.97
N LEU A 98 0.35 -15.17 14.60
CA LEU A 98 1.03 -14.68 13.43
C LEU A 98 2.15 -13.74 13.87
N GLU A 99 3.40 -14.08 13.54
CA GLU A 99 4.54 -13.20 13.83
C GLU A 99 4.62 -12.05 12.82
N GLU A 100 5.14 -10.88 13.20
CA GLU A 100 5.22 -9.74 12.27
C GLU A 100 6.07 -10.05 11.00
N VAL A 101 7.04 -10.96 11.10
CA VAL A 101 7.87 -11.40 9.96
C VAL A 101 7.05 -12.17 8.91
N GLU A 102 5.95 -12.79 9.33
CA GLU A 102 5.06 -13.56 8.47
C GLU A 102 4.00 -12.68 7.79
N LEU A 103 3.92 -11.39 8.11
CA LEU A 103 3.05 -10.45 7.41
C LEU A 103 3.43 -10.34 5.93
N SER A 104 2.41 -10.31 5.08
CA SER A 104 2.58 -10.12 3.64
C SER A 104 3.36 -8.84 3.33
N SER A 105 4.28 -8.93 2.36
CA SER A 105 5.07 -7.77 1.93
C SER A 105 4.38 -6.92 0.86
N SER A 106 3.34 -7.46 0.23
CA SER A 106 2.53 -6.78 -0.79
C SER A 106 1.48 -5.84 -0.20
N MET A 107 1.38 -5.75 1.13
CA MET A 107 0.44 -4.83 1.79
C MET A 107 0.68 -3.40 1.34
N GLN A 108 -0.33 -2.85 0.68
CA GLN A 108 -0.35 -1.44 0.32
C GLN A 108 -0.79 -0.63 1.54
N PHE A 109 0.17 -0.06 2.26
CA PHE A 109 -0.05 0.90 3.33
C PHE A 109 -0.49 2.24 2.74
N ASN A 110 -1.73 2.32 2.25
CA ASN A 110 -2.25 3.53 1.63
C ASN A 110 -3.67 3.86 2.07
N ARG A 111 -4.07 3.44 3.29
CA ARG A 111 -5.32 3.95 3.85
C ARG A 111 -5.10 5.44 4.17
N PRO A 112 -5.90 6.34 3.57
CA PRO A 112 -5.70 7.78 3.73
C PRO A 112 -5.87 8.24 5.19
N GLN A 113 -6.64 7.49 5.99
CA GLN A 113 -6.79 7.71 7.43
C GLN A 113 -5.49 7.48 8.21
N ASP A 114 -4.69 6.47 7.86
CA ASP A 114 -3.45 6.15 8.56
C ASP A 114 -2.40 7.23 8.23
N ARG A 115 -2.39 7.70 6.98
CA ARG A 115 -1.55 8.84 6.54
C ARG A 115 -1.95 10.14 7.24
N LEU A 116 -3.24 10.37 7.47
CA LEU A 116 -3.72 11.54 8.21
C LEU A 116 -3.28 11.50 9.68
N PHE A 117 -3.42 10.35 10.35
CA PHE A 117 -3.03 10.19 11.77
C PHE A 117 -1.51 10.19 11.98
N SER A 118 -0.72 9.75 11.00
CA SER A 118 0.75 9.85 11.04
C SER A 118 1.29 11.23 10.63
N GLY A 119 0.42 12.18 10.28
CA GLY A 119 0.81 13.52 9.85
C GLY A 119 1.41 13.58 8.44
N GLN A 120 1.31 12.51 7.66
CA GLN A 120 1.76 12.44 6.27
C GLN A 120 0.75 13.13 5.34
N LEU A 121 0.74 14.46 5.39
CA LEU A 121 -0.15 15.29 4.59
C LEU A 121 0.47 15.59 3.21
N ASP A 122 -0.31 15.30 2.16
CA ASP A 122 0.02 15.75 0.81
C ASP A 122 -0.28 17.24 0.64
N MET A 123 0.39 17.88 -0.33
CA MET A 123 0.09 19.27 -0.69
C MET A 123 -1.36 19.42 -1.17
N PRO A 124 -2.13 20.44 -0.73
CA PRO A 124 -3.55 20.58 -1.06
C PRO A 124 -3.86 20.52 -2.57
N HIS A 125 -3.03 21.19 -3.39
CA HIS A 125 -3.23 21.19 -4.85
C HIS A 125 -3.13 19.79 -5.49
N ARG A 126 -2.40 18.84 -4.88
CA ARG A 126 -2.33 17.45 -5.39
C ARG A 126 -3.63 16.71 -5.11
N PHE A 127 -4.24 16.96 -3.96
CA PHE A 127 -5.55 16.42 -3.63
C PHE A 127 -6.61 16.96 -4.61
N ASP A 128 -6.62 18.27 -4.84
CA ASP A 128 -7.54 18.91 -5.78
C ASP A 128 -7.36 18.38 -7.22
N LEU A 129 -6.11 18.25 -7.67
CA LEU A 129 -5.80 17.68 -8.99
C LEU A 129 -6.28 16.23 -9.10
N ARG A 130 -6.08 15.42 -8.06
CA ARG A 130 -6.54 14.03 -8.05
C ARG A 130 -8.06 13.96 -8.12
N TYR A 131 -8.77 14.77 -7.32
CA TYR A 131 -10.23 14.84 -7.33
C TYR A 131 -10.76 15.26 -8.70
N THR A 132 -10.26 16.37 -9.25
CA THR A 132 -10.69 16.88 -10.56
C THR A 132 -10.39 15.89 -11.70
N THR A 133 -9.24 15.22 -11.65
CA THR A 133 -8.88 14.16 -12.60
C THR A 133 -9.87 12.99 -12.55
N LEU A 134 -10.22 12.51 -11.36
CA LEU A 134 -11.19 11.43 -11.18
C LEU A 134 -12.58 11.83 -11.67
N ALA A 135 -13.03 13.06 -11.37
CA ALA A 135 -14.31 13.58 -11.84
C ALA A 135 -14.35 13.69 -13.37
N HIS A 136 -13.28 14.20 -14.01
CA HIS A 136 -13.18 14.26 -15.46
C HIS A 136 -13.14 12.88 -16.10
N ARG A 137 -12.39 11.94 -15.51
CA ARG A 137 -12.34 10.54 -15.97
C ARG A 137 -13.73 9.91 -15.91
N GLN A 138 -14.44 10.02 -14.78
CA GLN A 138 -15.81 9.50 -14.65
C GLN A 138 -16.73 10.10 -15.73
N ARG A 139 -16.68 11.41 -15.94
CA ARG A 139 -17.49 12.08 -16.98
C ARG A 139 -17.19 11.56 -18.39
N LEU A 140 -15.92 11.34 -18.73
CA LEU A 140 -15.51 10.81 -20.04
C LEU A 140 -15.89 9.33 -20.19
N GLU A 141 -15.77 8.54 -19.13
CA GLU A 141 -16.15 7.13 -19.09
C GLU A 141 -17.65 6.92 -19.33
N HIS A 142 -18.50 7.83 -18.84
CA HIS A 142 -19.96 7.82 -19.08
C HIS A 142 -20.39 8.53 -20.37
N SER A 143 -19.44 9.07 -21.14
CA SER A 143 -19.78 9.79 -22.36
C SER A 143 -20.28 8.83 -23.44
N SER A 144 -21.41 9.16 -24.09
CA SER A 144 -21.96 8.38 -25.21
C SER A 144 -21.05 8.34 -26.44
N ILE A 145 -20.06 9.24 -26.52
CA ILE A 145 -19.07 9.33 -27.59
C ILE A 145 -17.69 8.78 -27.18
N LYS A 146 -17.60 8.07 -26.05
CA LYS A 146 -16.36 7.45 -25.60
C LYS A 146 -15.81 6.53 -26.70
N GLY A 147 -14.53 6.69 -27.04
CA GLY A 147 -13.89 5.95 -28.13
C GLY A 147 -14.11 6.54 -29.53
N LEU A 148 -15.08 7.44 -29.72
CA LEU A 148 -15.36 8.10 -31.00
C LEU A 148 -14.79 9.53 -31.08
N GLY A 149 -14.58 10.19 -29.94
CA GLY A 149 -14.10 11.58 -29.89
C GLY A 149 -12.59 11.80 -30.04
N GLY A 150 -11.78 10.72 -30.03
CA GLY A 150 -10.31 10.81 -30.11
C GLY A 150 -9.73 10.65 -31.51
N ALA A 151 -10.54 10.22 -32.48
CA ALA A 151 -10.09 9.97 -33.84
C ALA A 151 -9.86 11.29 -34.60
N ARG A 152 -8.73 11.38 -35.29
CA ARG A 152 -8.36 12.55 -36.08
C ARG A 152 -8.93 12.44 -37.51
N THR A 153 -10.25 12.36 -37.63
CA THR A 153 -10.99 12.15 -38.89
C THR A 153 -12.07 13.20 -39.08
N ALA A 154 -12.55 13.35 -40.34
CA ALA A 154 -13.72 14.19 -40.60
C ALA A 154 -14.98 13.57 -39.98
N LEU A 155 -15.89 14.42 -39.48
CA LEU A 155 -17.15 14.01 -38.86
C LEU A 155 -18.19 13.66 -39.92
N LEU A 156 -17.98 12.54 -40.63
CA LEU A 156 -18.91 12.05 -41.64
C LEU A 156 -20.03 11.22 -40.99
N PRO A 157 -21.32 11.62 -41.09
CA PRO A 157 -22.41 10.99 -40.35
C PRO A 157 -22.52 9.47 -40.53
N HIS A 158 -22.36 8.98 -41.77
CA HIS A 158 -22.42 7.55 -42.06
C HIS A 158 -21.26 6.76 -41.45
N GLN A 159 -20.05 7.34 -41.35
CA GLN A 159 -18.88 6.69 -40.75
C GLN A 159 -19.01 6.62 -39.22
N LEU A 160 -19.53 7.69 -38.61
CA LEU A 160 -19.81 7.72 -37.17
C LEU A 160 -20.90 6.72 -36.78
N TYR A 161 -21.93 6.57 -37.62
CA TYR A 161 -23.00 5.58 -37.40
C TYR A 161 -22.45 4.15 -37.38
N ILE A 162 -21.62 3.79 -38.37
CA ILE A 162 -20.99 2.45 -38.43
C ILE A 162 -20.10 2.22 -37.21
N ALA A 163 -19.24 3.18 -36.87
CA ALA A 163 -18.35 3.07 -35.72
C ALA A 163 -19.13 2.90 -34.40
N HIS A 164 -20.23 3.65 -34.22
CA HIS A 164 -21.11 3.52 -33.06
C HIS A 164 -21.80 2.15 -32.99
N GLU A 165 -22.40 1.68 -34.09
CA GLU A 165 -23.07 0.38 -34.15
C GLU A 165 -22.13 -0.80 -33.87
N VAL A 166 -20.93 -0.79 -34.45
CA VAL A 166 -19.93 -1.86 -34.23
C VAL A 166 -19.43 -1.84 -32.77
N SER A 167 -19.17 -0.66 -32.21
CA SER A 167 -18.64 -0.53 -30.83
C SER A 167 -19.61 -0.99 -29.74
N ARG A 168 -20.93 -1.04 -30.01
CA ARG A 168 -21.95 -1.47 -29.05
C ARG A 168 -22.26 -2.97 -29.08
N ARG A 169 -21.75 -3.70 -30.07
CA ARG A 169 -22.00 -5.13 -30.26
C ARG A 169 -20.91 -6.03 -29.66
N ALA A 170 -19.77 -5.46 -29.29
CA ALA A 170 -18.66 -6.14 -28.61
C ALA A 170 -18.75 -5.94 -27.10
#